data_AF-A0A816QTT5-F1
#
_entry.id   AF-A0A816QTT5-F1
#
_cell.length_a   1.000
_cell.length_b   1.000
_cell.length_c   1.000
_cell.angle_alpha   90.00
_cell.angle_beta   90.00
_cell.angle_gamma   90.00
#
_symmetry.space_group_name_H-M   'P 1'
#
loop_
_entity.id
_entity.type
_entity.pdbx_description
1 polymer ?
#
loop_
_entity_poly.entity_id
_entity_poly.type
_entity_poly.pdbx_seq_one_letter_code
_entity_poly.pdbx_strand_id
1 'polypeptide(L)'
;MADIEHEKYKEIHSKYPHSDIEWQGKNQVSINKDGVELCKLNSKPVTPPPAGYELDGQKIANYRSLELPLKAESGPMHMSLAAKDLQGNNISGKNAVYLTAHYDKQGKLVEMTAPIPVYYTDEGRESPVCIKRDGKTYTLPVNRGQYEDMLKQIEVNKGLQAELGVEKSKSAPLGKESLSKDLIRISAKVSPHSVKLVEGRHSTFTPVKQTQPVKSKEM
;
A
#
# COMPACT_ATOMS: atom_id res chain seq x y z
N MET A 1 16.75 -3.24 15.62
CA MET A 1 15.28 -3.36 15.44
C MET A 1 14.91 -3.74 14.01
N ALA A 2 15.48 -3.09 12.99
CA ALA A 2 15.19 -3.38 11.58
C ALA A 2 15.40 -4.85 11.14
N ASP A 3 16.40 -5.55 11.70
CA ASP A 3 16.67 -6.96 11.37
C ASP A 3 15.60 -7.91 11.94
N ILE A 4 15.10 -7.63 13.15
CA ILE A 4 14.04 -8.41 13.80
C ILE A 4 12.73 -8.27 13.03
N GLU A 5 12.41 -7.06 12.54
CA GLU A 5 11.24 -6.83 11.70
C GLU A 5 11.32 -7.59 10.38
N HIS A 6 12.48 -7.56 9.72
CA HIS A 6 12.69 -8.26 8.45
C HIS A 6 12.49 -9.78 8.59
N GLU A 7 13.11 -10.39 9.59
CA GLU A 7 13.00 -11.83 9.82
C GLU A 7 11.57 -12.24 10.20
N LYS A 8 10.84 -11.42 10.96
CA LYS A 8 9.42 -11.67 11.25
C LYS A 8 8.56 -11.67 9.97
N TYR A 9 8.71 -10.67 9.10
CA TYR A 9 7.91 -10.62 7.87
C TYR A 9 8.27 -11.76 6.91
N LYS A 10 9.54 -12.11 6.82
CA LYS A 10 10.01 -13.26 6.05
C LYS A 10 9.44 -14.57 6.57
N GLU A 11 9.41 -14.77 7.89
CA GLU A 11 8.77 -15.94 8.50
C GLU A 11 7.26 -15.95 8.19
N ILE A 12 6.56 -14.83 8.38
CA ILE A 12 5.10 -14.71 8.14
C ILE A 12 4.75 -15.03 6.68
N HIS A 13 5.52 -14.52 5.71
CA HIS A 13 5.28 -14.76 4.29
C HIS A 13 5.69 -16.18 3.86
N SER A 14 6.70 -16.77 4.50
CA SER A 14 7.13 -18.15 4.20
C SER A 14 6.22 -19.21 4.83
N LYS A 15 5.67 -18.94 6.01
CA LYS A 15 4.96 -19.93 6.83
C LYS A 15 3.48 -20.02 6.51
N TYR A 16 2.91 -19.00 5.86
CA TYR A 16 1.48 -18.92 5.60
C TYR A 16 1.21 -18.60 4.13
N PRO A 17 0.24 -19.30 3.50
CA PRO A 17 -0.15 -19.02 2.13
C PRO A 17 -0.67 -17.58 2.03
N HIS A 18 -0.22 -16.88 1.00
CA HIS A 18 -0.63 -15.52 0.69
C HIS A 18 -0.89 -15.39 -0.81
N SER A 19 -1.82 -14.53 -1.17
CA SER A 19 -2.11 -14.18 -2.57
C SER A 19 -1.57 -12.80 -2.87
N ASP A 20 -1.00 -12.65 -4.07
CA ASP A 20 -0.55 -11.35 -4.56
C ASP A 20 -1.74 -10.48 -4.97
N ILE A 21 -1.69 -9.19 -4.67
CA ILE A 21 -2.68 -8.22 -5.18
C ILE A 21 -2.39 -7.93 -6.65
N GLU A 22 -3.25 -8.42 -7.53
CA GLU A 22 -3.14 -8.18 -8.97
C GLU A 22 -3.82 -6.88 -9.39
N TRP A 23 -3.01 -5.87 -9.70
CA TRP A 23 -3.47 -4.60 -10.26
C TRP A 23 -3.63 -4.75 -11.77
N GLN A 24 -4.84 -5.04 -12.24
CA GLN A 24 -5.15 -5.23 -13.67
C GLN A 24 -5.17 -3.92 -14.48
N GLY A 25 -4.16 -3.05 -14.31
CA GLY A 25 -4.06 -1.73 -14.97
C GLY A 25 -5.12 -0.73 -14.51
N LYS A 26 -5.89 -1.05 -13.47
CA LYS A 26 -6.94 -0.21 -12.89
C LYS A 26 -6.46 0.44 -11.60
N ASN A 27 -7.01 1.61 -11.29
CA ASN A 27 -6.86 2.28 -9.98
C ASN A 27 -7.70 1.63 -8.88
N GLN A 28 -8.29 0.46 -9.14
CA GLN A 28 -9.11 -0.26 -8.19
C GLN A 28 -8.86 -1.76 -8.34
N VAL A 29 -8.86 -2.48 -7.23
CA VAL A 29 -8.79 -3.94 -7.19
C VAL A 29 -9.78 -4.48 -6.17
N SER A 30 -10.54 -5.50 -6.57
CA SER A 30 -11.40 -6.28 -5.67
C SER A 30 -10.61 -7.45 -5.12
N ILE A 31 -10.64 -7.62 -3.81
CA ILE A 31 -10.04 -8.74 -3.11
C ILE A 31 -11.16 -9.73 -2.81
N ASN A 32 -11.07 -10.91 -3.41
CA ASN A 32 -12.07 -11.96 -3.31
C ASN A 32 -11.50 -13.23 -2.66
N LYS A 33 -12.34 -13.98 -1.95
CA LYS A 33 -12.05 -15.35 -1.52
C LYS A 33 -13.31 -16.20 -1.69
N ASP A 34 -13.16 -17.39 -2.28
CA ASP A 34 -14.25 -18.36 -2.48
C ASP A 34 -15.49 -17.76 -3.17
N GLY A 35 -15.28 -16.81 -4.10
CA GLY A 35 -16.34 -16.10 -4.81
C GLY A 35 -17.00 -14.96 -4.05
N VAL A 36 -16.57 -14.68 -2.81
CA VAL A 36 -17.05 -13.57 -1.97
C VAL A 36 -16.04 -12.41 -2.01
N GLU A 37 -16.53 -11.21 -2.31
CA GLU A 37 -15.73 -9.97 -2.22
C GLU A 37 -15.56 -9.56 -0.75
N LEU A 38 -14.30 -9.46 -0.33
CA LEU A 38 -13.94 -9.10 1.05
C LEU A 38 -13.78 -7.59 1.20
N CYS A 39 -13.12 -6.96 0.21
CA CYS A 39 -12.99 -5.51 0.13
C CYS A 39 -12.54 -5.06 -1.26
N LYS A 40 -12.74 -3.76 -1.52
CA LYS A 40 -12.15 -3.05 -2.66
C LYS A 40 -11.04 -2.13 -2.16
N LEU A 41 -9.92 -2.12 -2.86
CA LEU A 41 -8.86 -1.13 -2.67
C LEU A 41 -8.86 -0.19 -3.86
N ASN A 42 -8.92 1.11 -3.58
CA ASN A 42 -8.70 2.15 -4.57
C ASN A 42 -7.30 2.74 -4.41
N SER A 43 -6.65 3.05 -5.52
CA SER A 43 -5.45 3.87 -5.55
C SER A 43 -5.86 5.26 -6.01
N LYS A 44 -5.68 6.27 -5.16
CA LYS A 44 -5.89 7.66 -5.59
C LYS A 44 -4.79 8.03 -6.60
N PRO A 45 -5.15 8.52 -7.81
CA PRO A 45 -4.17 9.16 -8.66
C PRO A 45 -3.71 10.45 -7.98
N VAL A 46 -2.42 10.54 -7.65
CA VAL A 46 -1.83 11.75 -7.08
C VAL A 46 -1.81 12.80 -8.19
N THR A 47 -2.81 13.71 -8.18
CA THR A 47 -2.99 14.74 -9.21
C THR A 47 -3.10 16.13 -8.58
N PRO A 48 -2.29 17.12 -9.02
CA PRO A 48 -1.19 16.99 -9.98
C PRO A 48 -0.12 16.01 -9.46
N PRO A 49 0.77 15.46 -10.32
CA PRO A 49 1.89 14.63 -9.88
C PRO A 49 2.56 15.30 -8.67
N PRO A 50 3.14 14.56 -7.70
CA PRO A 50 3.61 15.05 -6.40
C PRO A 50 4.78 16.04 -6.45
N ALA A 51 4.71 17.04 -7.33
CA ALA A 51 5.70 18.03 -7.71
C ALA A 51 6.10 18.98 -6.57
N GLY A 52 5.74 18.68 -5.33
CA GLY A 52 6.11 19.45 -4.14
C GLY A 52 6.44 18.63 -2.91
N TYR A 53 6.34 17.30 -2.92
CA TYR A 53 6.67 16.52 -1.73
C TYR A 53 8.18 16.31 -1.64
N GLU A 54 8.74 16.78 -0.54
CA GLU A 54 10.16 16.67 -0.22
C GLU A 54 10.32 16.27 1.24
N LEU A 55 11.27 15.38 1.50
CA LEU A 55 11.67 15.01 2.85
C LEU A 55 13.20 15.01 2.92
N ASP A 56 13.76 15.82 3.82
CA ASP A 56 15.22 16.00 3.98
C ASP A 56 15.96 16.31 2.66
N GLY A 57 15.41 17.18 1.82
CA GLY A 57 16.03 17.51 0.53
C GLY A 57 15.78 16.49 -0.59
N GLN A 58 15.09 15.38 -0.32
CA GLN A 58 14.79 14.34 -1.30
C GLN A 58 13.37 14.47 -1.85
N LYS A 59 13.26 14.68 -3.16
CA LYS A 59 11.97 14.76 -3.86
C LYS A 59 11.30 13.39 -3.98
N ILE A 60 9.99 13.36 -3.73
CA ILE A 60 9.14 12.19 -3.95
C ILE A 60 8.48 12.35 -5.33
N ALA A 61 9.06 11.69 -6.33
CA ALA A 61 8.61 11.79 -7.72
C ALA A 61 7.28 11.06 -7.96
N ASN A 62 7.07 9.95 -7.24
CA ASN A 62 5.84 9.18 -7.31
C ASN A 62 5.66 8.35 -6.05
N TYR A 63 4.44 8.29 -5.53
CA TYR A 63 4.07 7.39 -4.46
C TYR A 63 2.65 6.88 -4.67
N ARG A 64 2.32 5.77 -4.02
CA ARG A 64 0.99 5.17 -4.08
C ARG A 64 0.22 5.55 -2.83
N SER A 65 -0.98 6.09 -2.97
CA SER A 65 -1.92 6.30 -1.86
C SER A 65 -3.13 5.38 -2.05
N LEU A 66 -3.20 4.33 -1.22
CA LEU A 66 -4.33 3.41 -1.21
C LEU A 66 -5.38 3.84 -0.19
N GLU A 67 -6.64 3.75 -0.60
CA GLU A 67 -7.78 3.82 0.30
C GLU A 67 -8.00 2.44 0.91
N LEU A 68 -7.55 2.29 2.16
CA LEU A 68 -7.73 1.05 2.91
C LEU A 68 -9.07 1.12 3.64
N PRO A 69 -9.87 0.04 3.63
CA PRO A 69 -11.15 0.04 4.33
C PRO A 69 -10.91 0.19 5.83
N LEU A 70 -11.64 1.10 6.48
CA LEU A 70 -11.70 1.15 7.96
C LEU A 70 -12.53 0.00 8.54
N LYS A 71 -13.40 -0.58 7.70
CA LYS A 71 -14.14 -1.81 7.93
C LYS A 71 -14.28 -2.55 6.60
N ALA A 72 -13.88 -3.82 6.56
CA ALA A 72 -14.08 -4.72 5.43
C ALA A 72 -15.51 -5.30 5.43
N GLU A 73 -15.97 -5.82 4.30
CA GLU A 73 -17.28 -6.47 4.18
C GLU A 73 -17.32 -7.79 4.97
N SER A 74 -16.18 -8.48 5.03
CA SER A 74 -16.01 -9.74 5.74
C SER A 74 -14.56 -9.94 6.19
N GLY A 75 -14.34 -10.84 7.14
CA GLY A 75 -13.02 -11.21 7.63
C GLY A 75 -13.00 -12.64 8.18
N PRO A 76 -11.89 -13.09 8.79
CA PRO A 76 -10.69 -12.34 9.12
C PRO A 76 -9.77 -12.10 7.93
N MET A 77 -9.15 -10.93 7.88
CA MET A 77 -8.27 -10.52 6.77
C MET A 77 -7.00 -9.87 7.29
N HIS A 78 -5.87 -10.20 6.69
CA HIS A 78 -4.57 -9.59 6.94
C HIS A 78 -3.99 -9.13 5.62
N MET A 79 -3.61 -7.86 5.55
CA MET A 79 -2.97 -7.28 4.38
C MET A 79 -1.55 -6.85 4.72
N SER A 80 -0.62 -7.13 3.80
CA SER A 80 0.76 -6.67 3.87
C SER A 80 1.09 -5.89 2.59
N LEU A 81 1.30 -4.59 2.74
CA LEU A 81 1.44 -3.65 1.63
C LEU A 81 2.87 -3.11 1.62
N ALA A 82 3.62 -3.47 0.58
CA ALA A 82 5.03 -3.12 0.48
C ALA A 82 5.23 -1.61 0.33
N ALA A 83 6.24 -1.09 1.05
CA ALA A 83 6.76 0.23 0.80
C ALA A 83 7.41 0.32 -0.59
N LYS A 84 7.48 1.54 -1.13
CA LYS A 84 8.07 1.86 -2.43
C LYS A 84 9.21 2.85 -2.28
N ASP A 85 10.12 2.88 -3.25
CA ASP A 85 11.10 3.96 -3.34
C ASP A 85 10.43 5.30 -3.71
N LEU A 86 11.21 6.37 -3.76
CA LEU A 86 10.72 7.72 -4.06
C LEU A 86 10.28 7.91 -5.52
N GLN A 87 10.53 6.91 -6.37
CA GLN A 87 10.09 6.84 -7.77
C GLN A 87 8.85 5.94 -7.92
N GLY A 88 8.32 5.38 -6.83
CA GLY A 88 7.17 4.49 -6.83
C GLY A 88 7.49 3.05 -7.26
N ASN A 89 8.76 2.68 -7.37
CA ASN A 89 9.17 1.32 -7.71
C ASN A 89 9.17 0.43 -6.47
N ASN A 90 9.07 -0.87 -6.73
CA ASN A 90 9.13 -1.87 -5.68
C ASN A 90 10.57 -2.02 -5.15
N ILE A 91 10.71 -2.15 -3.85
CA ILE A 91 11.99 -2.38 -3.17
C ILE A 91 12.34 -3.87 -3.26
N SER A 92 13.61 -4.24 -3.50
CA SER A 92 14.02 -5.65 -3.54
C SER A 92 13.52 -6.44 -2.32
N GLY A 93 13.09 -7.70 -2.50
CA GLY A 93 12.52 -8.52 -1.43
C GLY A 93 13.37 -8.64 -0.16
N LYS A 94 14.72 -8.58 -0.28
CA LYS A 94 15.64 -8.57 0.87
C LYS A 94 15.52 -7.32 1.76
N ASN A 95 15.02 -6.22 1.22
CA ASN A 95 14.87 -4.95 1.92
C ASN A 95 13.40 -4.54 2.03
N ALA A 96 12.47 -5.44 1.67
CA ALA A 96 11.06 -5.13 1.67
C ALA A 96 10.56 -4.94 3.11
N VAL A 97 9.79 -3.87 3.29
CA VAL A 97 9.12 -3.50 4.52
C VAL A 97 7.67 -3.18 4.19
N TYR A 98 6.79 -3.40 5.16
CA TYR A 98 5.36 -3.44 4.91
C TYR A 98 4.61 -2.56 5.90
N LEU A 99 3.58 -1.88 5.40
CA LEU A 99 2.42 -1.54 6.22
C LEU A 99 1.53 -2.78 6.28
N THR A 100 1.14 -3.19 7.48
CA THR A 100 0.19 -4.29 7.68
C THR A 100 -1.12 -3.78 8.26
N ALA A 101 -2.22 -4.41 7.86
CA ALA A 101 -3.55 -4.13 8.40
C ALA A 101 -4.26 -5.45 8.72
N HIS A 102 -4.82 -5.55 9.91
CA HIS A 102 -5.49 -6.74 10.43
C HIS A 102 -6.96 -6.45 10.70
N TYR A 103 -7.83 -7.25 10.11
CA TYR A 103 -9.27 -7.22 10.27
C TYR A 103 -9.74 -8.48 10.96
N ASP A 104 -10.59 -8.32 11.96
CA ASP A 104 -11.18 -9.44 12.70
C ASP A 104 -12.23 -10.21 11.86
N LYS A 105 -12.86 -11.22 12.46
CA LYS A 105 -13.90 -12.04 11.81
C LYS A 105 -15.12 -11.24 11.34
N GLN A 106 -15.34 -10.04 11.88
CA GLN A 106 -16.44 -9.15 11.52
C GLN A 106 -16.01 -8.09 10.50
N GLY A 107 -14.77 -8.17 9.99
CA GLY A 107 -14.20 -7.18 9.09
C GLY A 107 -13.79 -5.89 9.78
N LYS A 108 -13.72 -5.82 11.12
CA LYS A 108 -13.28 -4.60 11.82
C LYS A 108 -11.76 -4.50 11.81
N LEU A 109 -11.21 -3.33 11.46
CA LEU A 109 -9.78 -3.05 11.58
C LEU A 109 -9.38 -3.01 13.06
N VAL A 110 -8.54 -3.97 13.50
CA VAL A 110 -8.17 -4.14 14.92
C VAL A 110 -6.70 -3.86 15.20
N GLU A 111 -5.85 -3.92 14.18
CA GLU A 111 -4.42 -3.67 14.31
C GLU A 111 -3.84 -3.20 12.97
N MET A 112 -2.83 -2.34 13.06
CA MET A 112 -1.93 -2.07 11.94
C MET A 112 -0.50 -1.92 12.45
N THR A 113 0.46 -2.37 11.65
CA THR A 113 1.89 -2.22 11.96
C THR A 113 2.60 -1.57 10.79
N ALA A 114 3.48 -0.62 11.08
CA ALA A 114 4.41 -0.02 10.13
C ALA A 114 5.81 0.09 10.79
N PRO A 115 6.88 0.20 10.01
CA PRO A 115 8.21 0.52 10.55
C PRO A 115 8.18 1.86 11.30
N ILE A 116 8.81 1.91 12.48
CA ILE A 116 8.85 3.08 13.34
C ILE A 116 10.29 3.62 13.38
N PRO A 117 10.49 4.95 13.34
CA PRO A 117 9.48 6.01 13.23
C PRO A 117 8.94 6.19 11.81
N VAL A 118 7.69 6.69 11.74
CA VAL A 118 7.08 7.22 10.52
C VAL A 118 7.31 8.72 10.41
N TYR A 119 7.44 9.22 9.18
CA TYR A 119 7.67 10.62 8.85
C TYR A 119 6.61 11.10 7.85
N TYR A 120 6.37 12.40 7.83
CA TYR A 120 5.49 13.06 6.85
C TYR A 120 6.27 14.17 6.16
N THR A 121 5.94 14.47 4.91
CA THR A 121 6.56 15.57 4.15
C THR A 121 6.05 16.93 4.61
N ASP A 122 4.84 16.98 5.17
CA ASP A 122 4.16 18.20 5.62
C ASP A 122 3.00 17.86 6.58
N GLU A 123 2.26 18.89 6.98
CA GLU A 123 1.14 18.75 7.92
C GLU A 123 -0.18 18.28 7.28
N GLY A 124 -0.25 18.24 5.95
CA GLY A 124 -1.44 17.93 5.19
C GLY A 124 -1.84 16.45 5.25
N ARG A 125 -3.16 16.19 5.22
CA ARG A 125 -3.70 14.82 5.17
C ARG A 125 -3.28 14.04 3.91
N GLU A 126 -2.96 14.71 2.82
CA GLU A 126 -2.50 14.08 1.59
C GLU A 126 -0.96 13.85 1.56
N SER A 127 -0.25 14.23 2.63
CA SER A 127 1.19 14.02 2.77
C SER A 127 1.53 12.52 2.70
N PRO A 128 2.55 12.11 1.92
CA PRO A 128 3.06 10.75 1.93
C PRO A 128 3.52 10.33 3.33
N VAL A 129 3.22 9.10 3.71
CA VAL A 129 3.83 8.49 4.90
C VAL A 129 5.15 7.87 4.52
N CYS A 130 6.23 8.35 5.13
CA CYS A 130 7.59 7.92 4.84
C CYS A 130 8.20 7.13 6.00
N ILE A 131 9.16 6.28 5.67
CA ILE A 131 10.00 5.55 6.63
C ILE A 131 11.46 5.66 6.19
N LYS A 132 12.37 5.57 7.15
CA LYS A 132 13.82 5.55 6.89
C LYS A 132 14.39 4.19 7.27
N ARG A 133 15.11 3.56 6.36
CA ARG A 133 15.78 2.28 6.58
C ARG A 133 17.10 2.26 5.84
N ASP A 134 18.17 1.90 6.54
CA ASP A 134 19.53 1.80 5.99
C ASP A 134 19.96 3.08 5.25
N GLY A 135 19.62 4.24 5.82
CA GLY A 135 19.92 5.55 5.25
C GLY A 135 19.08 5.96 4.02
N LYS A 136 18.07 5.16 3.65
CA LYS A 136 17.18 5.43 2.51
C LYS A 136 15.75 5.72 2.95
N THR A 137 15.10 6.63 2.23
CA THR A 137 13.69 6.97 2.44
C THR A 137 12.80 6.15 1.52
N TYR A 138 11.71 5.63 2.09
CA TYR A 138 10.68 4.88 1.37
C TYR A 138 9.30 5.43 1.71
N THR A 139 8.34 5.23 0.81
CA THR A 139 6.93 5.62 1.00
C THR A 139 6.09 4.39 1.35
N LEU A 140 5.27 4.50 2.40
CA LEU A 140 4.19 3.55 2.65
C LEU A 140 3.04 3.79 1.67
N PRO A 141 2.23 2.78 1.36
CA PRO A 141 1.21 2.86 0.32
C PRO A 141 -0.08 3.56 0.79
N VAL A 142 0.02 4.57 1.66
CA VAL A 142 -1.06 5.38 2.20
C VAL A 142 -0.56 6.81 2.40
N ASN A 143 -1.49 7.78 2.40
CA ASN A 143 -1.20 9.13 2.87
C ASN A 143 -1.42 9.26 4.39
N ARG A 144 -1.01 10.40 4.94
CA ARG A 144 -1.12 10.73 6.37
C ARG A 144 -2.55 10.60 6.88
N GLY A 145 -3.52 11.14 6.15
CA GLY A 145 -4.93 11.13 6.53
C GLY A 145 -5.47 9.71 6.67
N GLN A 146 -5.22 8.84 5.70
CA GLN A 146 -5.59 7.43 5.75
C GLN A 146 -4.89 6.71 6.92
N TYR A 147 -3.60 6.98 7.16
CA TYR A 147 -2.85 6.38 8.26
C TYR A 147 -3.43 6.79 9.64
N GLU A 148 -3.70 8.07 9.85
CA GLU A 148 -4.32 8.59 11.07
C GLU A 148 -5.75 8.07 11.26
N ASP A 149 -6.55 8.01 10.19
CA ASP A 149 -7.91 7.46 10.25
C ASP A 149 -7.90 5.98 10.65
N MET A 150 -6.92 5.20 10.17
CA MET A 150 -6.72 3.82 10.57
C MET A 150 -6.33 3.69 12.05
N LEU A 151 -5.40 4.51 12.56
CA LEU A 151 -5.06 4.54 14.00
C LEU A 151 -6.30 4.80 14.85
N LYS A 152 -7.06 5.85 14.49
CA LYS A 152 -8.27 6.24 15.21
C LYS A 152 -9.32 5.14 15.19
N GLN A 153 -9.51 4.48 14.04
CA GLN A 153 -10.49 3.39 13.93
C GLN A 153 -10.11 2.19 14.80
N ILE A 154 -8.81 1.87 14.90
CA ILE A 154 -8.31 0.80 15.77
C ILE A 154 -8.63 1.11 17.24
N GLU A 155 -8.42 2.35 17.67
CA GLU A 155 -8.75 2.79 19.04
C GLU A 155 -10.24 2.65 19.33
N VAL A 156 -11.09 3.11 18.40
CA VAL A 156 -12.56 2.94 18.51
C VAL A 156 -12.95 1.47 18.61
N ASN A 157 -12.39 0.61 17.75
CA ASN A 157 -12.72 -0.81 17.73
C ASN A 157 -12.22 -1.54 18.99
N LYS A 158 -11.07 -1.15 19.55
CA LYS A 158 -10.57 -1.67 20.84
C LYS A 158 -11.44 -1.21 22.01
N GLY A 159 -11.87 0.05 22.02
CA GLY A 159 -12.80 0.58 23.03
C GLY A 159 -14.14 -0.16 23.02
N LEU A 160 -14.72 -0.38 21.84
CA LEU A 160 -15.96 -1.15 21.67
C LEU A 160 -15.79 -2.62 22.11
N GLN A 161 -14.64 -3.25 21.88
CA GLN A 161 -14.37 -4.60 22.40
C GLN A 161 -14.30 -4.62 23.93
N ALA A 162 -13.75 -3.57 24.55
CA ALA A 162 -13.72 -3.46 26.00
C ALA A 162 -15.13 -3.26 26.59
N GLU A 163 -15.97 -2.44 25.96
CA GLU A 163 -17.37 -2.22 26.39
C GLU A 163 -18.23 -3.48 26.23
N LEU A 164 -18.12 -4.17 25.09
CA LEU A 164 -18.81 -5.45 24.86
C LEU A 164 -18.25 -6.60 25.71
N GLY A 165 -17.02 -6.45 26.22
CA GLY A 165 -16.34 -7.39 27.12
C GLY A 165 -16.79 -7.31 28.59
N VAL A 166 -17.64 -6.34 28.96
CA VAL A 166 -18.20 -6.25 30.32
C VAL A 166 -19.31 -7.29 30.58
N GLU A 167 -19.86 -7.93 29.54
CA GLU A 167 -20.72 -9.11 29.67
C GLU A 167 -20.03 -10.42 29.23
N LYS A 168 -18.90 -10.77 29.87
CA LYS A 168 -18.61 -12.18 30.20
C LYS A 168 -17.47 -12.31 31.20
N SER A 169 -17.85 -12.85 32.33
CA SER A 169 -17.03 -13.20 33.49
C SER A 169 -15.92 -14.23 33.18
N LYS A 170 -14.73 -13.86 33.64
CA LYS A 170 -13.66 -14.66 34.30
C LYS A 170 -12.83 -15.70 33.50
N SER A 171 -11.52 -15.39 33.52
CA SER A 171 -10.31 -16.23 33.58
C SER A 171 -9.85 -17.04 32.36
N ALA A 172 -8.73 -16.62 31.76
CA ALA A 172 -7.52 -17.43 31.51
C ALA A 172 -6.35 -16.53 30.99
N PRO A 173 -5.07 -16.90 31.21
CA PRO A 173 -3.94 -15.99 31.14
C PRO A 173 -3.35 -15.77 29.74
N LEU A 174 -2.59 -14.69 29.65
CA LEU A 174 -1.71 -14.26 28.57
C LEU A 174 -0.84 -15.42 28.02
N GLY A 175 -1.04 -15.82 26.76
CA GLY A 175 -0.15 -16.78 26.10
C GLY A 175 -0.70 -17.42 24.82
N LYS A 176 -0.15 -16.97 23.68
CA LYS A 176 -0.24 -17.58 22.32
C LYS A 176 -1.65 -17.62 21.73
N GLU A 177 -2.04 -16.55 21.02
CA GLU A 177 -3.15 -16.64 20.08
C GLU A 177 -2.77 -17.59 18.93
N SER A 178 -3.43 -18.75 18.93
CA SER A 178 -3.45 -19.69 17.82
C SER A 178 -4.10 -19.01 16.61
N LEU A 179 -3.28 -18.57 15.65
CA LEU A 179 -3.73 -18.13 14.33
C LEU A 179 -4.61 -19.21 13.70
N SER A 180 -5.90 -18.91 13.51
CA SER A 180 -6.85 -19.88 12.96
C SER A 180 -6.55 -20.16 11.47
N LYS A 181 -6.92 -21.36 11.02
CA LYS A 181 -6.81 -21.78 9.61
C LYS A 181 -7.67 -20.94 8.66
N ASP A 182 -8.52 -20.07 9.18
CA ASP A 182 -9.48 -19.26 8.41
C ASP A 182 -8.92 -17.87 8.04
N LEU A 183 -7.74 -17.49 8.56
CA LEU A 183 -7.12 -16.19 8.32
C LEU A 183 -6.68 -16.00 6.86
N ILE A 184 -7.22 -14.97 6.21
CA ILE A 184 -6.90 -14.62 4.83
C ILE A 184 -5.70 -13.67 4.84
N ARG A 185 -4.62 -14.00 4.11
CA ARG A 185 -3.43 -13.16 4.03
C ARG A 185 -3.18 -12.71 2.60
N ILE A 186 -3.10 -11.42 2.41
CA ILE A 186 -2.96 -10.80 1.09
C ILE A 186 -1.69 -9.94 1.11
N SER A 187 -0.83 -10.12 0.13
CA SER A 187 0.40 -9.33 -0.01
C SER A 187 0.39 -8.54 -1.30
N ALA A 188 0.70 -7.25 -1.26
CA ALA A 188 1.10 -6.54 -2.47
C ALA A 188 2.57 -6.86 -2.74
N LYS A 189 2.87 -7.67 -3.77
CA LYS A 189 4.24 -8.07 -4.06
C LYS A 189 5.06 -6.98 -4.73
N VAL A 190 6.35 -7.06 -4.38
CA VAL A 190 7.49 -6.59 -5.14
C VAL A 190 7.66 -7.52 -6.34
N SER A 191 7.40 -7.05 -7.56
CA SER A 191 7.83 -7.79 -8.76
C SER A 191 9.37 -7.89 -8.79
N PRO A 192 9.97 -9.09 -8.88
CA PRO A 192 11.34 -9.24 -9.35
C PRO A 192 11.37 -8.89 -10.85
N HIS A 193 12.45 -8.25 -11.29
CA HIS A 193 12.60 -7.68 -12.64
C HIS A 193 12.13 -8.61 -13.77
N SER A 194 11.36 -8.04 -14.69
CA SER A 194 11.51 -8.32 -16.12
C SER A 194 11.39 -6.98 -16.87
N VAL A 195 12.50 -6.25 -16.92
CA VAL A 195 12.75 -5.32 -18.01
C VAL A 195 12.92 -6.20 -19.25
N LYS A 196 11.87 -6.32 -20.08
CA LYS A 196 12.09 -6.64 -21.49
C LYS A 196 12.54 -5.34 -22.15
N LEU A 197 13.84 -5.18 -22.31
CA LEU A 197 14.40 -4.39 -23.41
C LEU A 197 13.80 -4.97 -24.69
N VAL A 198 12.85 -4.24 -25.28
CA VAL A 198 12.48 -4.48 -26.68
C VAL A 198 13.48 -3.69 -27.50
N GLU A 199 14.60 -4.32 -27.81
CA GLU A 199 15.41 -3.92 -28.96
C GLU A 199 14.65 -4.28 -30.24
N GLY A 200 14.55 -3.30 -31.14
CA GLY A 200 14.43 -3.55 -32.58
C GLY A 200 13.04 -3.91 -33.10
N ARG A 201 12.32 -2.91 -33.60
CA ARG A 201 11.74 -2.98 -34.95
C ARG A 201 11.53 -1.56 -35.49
N HIS A 202 12.17 -1.34 -36.64
CA HIS A 202 12.11 -0.14 -37.46
C HIS A 202 10.68 0.39 -37.59
N SER A 203 10.47 1.66 -37.22
CA SER A 203 9.37 2.44 -37.77
C SER A 203 9.98 3.57 -38.59
N THR A 204 9.93 3.42 -39.90
CA THR A 204 10.31 4.45 -40.87
C THR A 204 9.49 5.70 -40.62
N PHE A 205 10.19 6.78 -40.26
CA PHE A 205 9.67 8.14 -40.22
C PHE A 205 9.33 8.56 -41.66
N THR A 206 8.04 8.71 -41.97
CA THR A 206 7.59 9.48 -43.14
C THR A 206 7.32 10.92 -42.69
N PRO A 207 8.06 11.94 -43.17
CA PRO A 207 7.78 13.32 -42.83
C PRO A 207 6.51 13.80 -43.55
N VAL A 208 5.57 14.33 -42.77
CA VAL A 208 4.40 15.06 -43.28
C VAL A 208 4.88 16.38 -43.89
N LYS A 209 4.60 16.58 -45.18
CA LYS A 209 4.83 17.85 -45.91
C LYS A 209 4.04 18.97 -45.24
N GLN A 210 4.75 19.99 -44.74
CA GLN A 210 4.18 21.31 -44.48
C GLN A 210 3.75 21.95 -45.80
N THR A 211 2.45 22.17 -45.98
CA THR A 211 1.89 23.02 -47.03
C THR A 211 2.04 24.49 -46.61
N GLN A 212 2.74 25.27 -47.42
CA GLN A 212 2.88 26.73 -47.26
C GLN A 212 1.58 27.46 -47.63
N PRO A 213 1.26 28.61 -47.01
CA PRO A 213 0.12 29.43 -47.41
C PRO A 213 0.40 30.22 -48.70
N VAL A 214 -0.61 30.25 -49.58
CA VAL A 214 -0.62 30.99 -50.85
C VAL A 214 -0.73 32.49 -50.56
N LYS A 215 0.20 33.28 -51.13
CA LYS A 215 0.13 34.75 -51.18
C LYS A 215 -0.89 35.18 -52.23
N SER A 216 -1.94 35.87 -51.81
CA SER A 216 -2.81 36.65 -52.69
C SER A 216 -2.06 37.90 -53.16
N LYS A 217 -2.02 38.13 -54.48
CA LYS A 217 -1.53 39.36 -55.11
C LYS A 217 -2.70 40.30 -55.30
N GLU A 218 -2.58 41.54 -54.83
CA GLU A 218 -3.36 42.67 -55.31
C GLU A 218 -2.95 43.01 -56.75
N MET A 219 -3.94 43.13 -57.64
CA MET A 219 -4.10 44.18 -58.65
C MET A 219 -5.60 44.39 -58.86
#